data_AF-A0A178A6C3-F1
#
_entry.id   AF-A0A178A6C3-F1
#
_cell.length_a   1.000
_cell.length_b   1.000
_cell.length_c   1.000
_cell.angle_alpha   90.00
_cell.angle_beta   90.00
_cell.angle_gamma   90.00
#
_symmetry.space_group_name_H-M   'P 1'
#
loop_
_entity.id
_entity.type
_entity.pdbx_description
1 polymer ?
#
loop_
_entity_poly.entity_id
_entity_poly.type
_entity_poly.pdbx_seq_one_letter_code
_entity_poly.pdbx_strand_id
1 'polypeptide(L)'
;MDRFSEFKEMDVKEGIFLAMKNMGTVIINAAVILAGTFAAILPSGMLSMLQIATVVLTGLLFYALIILPFFVPIIINTLGKANWWPFIQN
;
A
#
# COMPACT_ATOMS: atom_id res chain seq x y z
N MET A 1 -26.26 16.57 15.04
CA MET A 1 -25.17 16.46 14.03
C MET A 1 -23.86 16.47 14.80
N ASP A 2 -23.70 15.53 15.75
CA ASP A 2 -22.65 15.59 16.79
C ASP A 2 -21.67 14.42 16.74
N ARG A 3 -21.76 13.58 15.70
CA ARG A 3 -20.90 12.40 15.50
C ARG A 3 -19.68 12.65 14.62
N PHE A 4 -19.57 13.84 14.03
CA PHE A 4 -18.48 14.19 13.10
C PHE A 4 -17.40 15.06 13.74
N SER A 5 -17.66 15.64 14.91
CA SER A 5 -16.67 16.37 15.70
C SER A 5 -15.63 15.45 16.37
N GLU A 6 -15.88 14.14 16.39
CA GLU A 6 -15.00 13.14 17.02
C GLU A 6 -13.78 12.76 16.12
N PHE A 7 -13.83 13.07 14.82
CA PHE A 7 -12.74 12.78 13.88
C PHE A 7 -11.76 13.95 13.69
N LYS A 8 -11.97 15.07 14.39
CA LYS A 8 -11.06 16.21 14.37
C LYS A 8 -9.76 15.96 15.15
N GLU A 9 -9.73 14.89 15.94
CA GLU A 9 -8.63 14.56 16.87
C GLU A 9 -7.84 13.30 16.51
N MET A 10 -8.16 12.61 15.40
CA MET A 10 -7.28 11.53 14.98
C MET A 10 -6.05 12.18 14.32
N ASP A 11 -4.92 12.15 15.03
CA ASP A 11 -3.67 12.71 14.52
C ASP A 11 -3.39 12.10 13.14
N VAL A 12 -3.04 12.94 12.16
CA VAL A 12 -2.82 12.49 10.77
C VAL A 12 -1.80 11.36 10.74
N LYS A 13 -0.85 11.36 11.68
CA LYS A 13 0.12 10.28 11.89
C LYS A 13 -0.52 8.95 12.28
N GLU A 14 -1.53 8.97 13.14
CA GLU A 14 -2.27 7.78 13.59
C GLU A 14 -3.11 7.20 12.45
N GLY A 15 -3.75 8.06 11.65
CA GLY A 15 -4.46 7.65 10.44
C GLY A 15 -3.54 7.01 9.39
N ILE A 16 -2.36 7.59 9.18
CA ILE A 16 -1.32 7.01 8.30
C ILE A 16 -0.86 5.67 8.86
N PHE A 17 -0.58 5.58 10.16
CA PHE A 17 -0.12 4.33 10.79
C PHE A 17 -1.14 3.21 10.64
N LEU A 18 -2.42 3.49 10.87
CA LEU A 18 -3.50 2.51 10.70
C LEU A 18 -3.68 2.10 9.24
N ALA A 19 -3.63 3.05 8.31
CA ALA A 19 -3.69 2.78 6.87
C ALA A 19 -2.52 1.89 6.42
N MET A 20 -1.30 2.19 6.87
CA MET A 20 -0.10 1.39 6.59
C MET A 20 -0.22 -0.04 7.13
N LYS A 21 -0.75 -0.20 8.35
CA LYS A 21 -0.99 -1.52 8.95
C LYS A 21 -1.95 -2.37 8.10
N ASN A 22 -3.08 -1.78 7.68
CA ASN A 22 -4.07 -2.49 6.85
C ASN A 22 -3.50 -2.83 5.47
N MET A 23 -2.71 -1.93 4.89
CA MET A 23 -2.11 -2.13 3.57
C MET A 23 -1.07 -3.25 3.57
N GLY A 24 -0.32 -3.41 4.68
CA GLY A 24 0.62 -4.52 4.85
C GLY A 24 -0.04 -5.89 4.66
N THR A 25 -1.22 -6.11 5.25
CA THR A 25 -1.98 -7.36 5.08
C THR A 25 -2.40 -7.58 3.62
N VAL A 26 -2.84 -6.53 2.92
CA VAL A 26 -3.23 -6.62 1.50
C VAL A 26 -2.04 -7.00 0.62
N ILE A 27 -0.88 -6.39 0.85
CA ILE A 27 0.35 -6.68 0.09
C ILE A 27 0.80 -8.12 0.29
N ILE A 28 0.80 -8.60 1.54
CA ILE A 28 1.18 -9.98 1.87
C ILE A 28 0.26 -10.94 1.11
N ASN A 29 -1.06 -10.70 1.12
CA ASN A 29 -2.01 -11.52 0.38
C ASN A 29 -1.75 -11.51 -1.13
N ALA A 30 -1.48 -10.34 -1.71
CA ALA A 30 -1.15 -10.22 -3.13
C ALA A 30 0.13 -10.98 -3.49
N ALA A 31 1.18 -10.88 -2.66
CA ALA A 31 2.43 -11.60 -2.85
C ALA A 31 2.22 -13.13 -2.79
N VAL A 32 1.39 -13.61 -1.86
CA VAL A 32 1.06 -15.04 -1.74
C VAL A 32 0.30 -15.55 -2.97
N ILE A 33 -0.71 -14.82 -3.45
CA ILE A 33 -1.47 -15.21 -4.66
C ILE A 33 -0.53 -15.30 -5.87
N LEU A 34 0.29 -14.27 -6.06
CA LEU A 34 1.19 -14.14 -7.21
C LEU A 34 2.31 -15.18 -7.17
N ALA A 35 2.85 -15.48 -5.99
CA ALA A 35 3.77 -16.60 -5.79
C ALA A 35 3.11 -17.94 -6.10
N GLY A 36 1.86 -18.15 -5.70
CA GLY A 36 1.09 -19.36 -6.03
C GLY A 36 0.87 -19.52 -7.54
N THR A 37 0.53 -18.45 -8.24
CA THR A 37 0.40 -18.46 -9.71
C THR A 37 1.71 -18.83 -10.38
N PHE A 38 2.83 -18.22 -9.97
CA PHE A 38 4.12 -18.57 -10.56
C PHE A 38 4.59 -19.97 -10.21
N ALA A 39 4.34 -20.44 -8.98
CA ALA A 39 4.63 -21.81 -8.57
C ALA A 39 3.90 -22.84 -9.44
N ALA A 40 2.65 -22.56 -9.83
CA ALA A 40 1.90 -23.42 -10.75
C ALA A 40 2.48 -23.43 -12.18
N ILE A 41 3.19 -22.37 -12.59
CA ILE A 41 3.81 -22.26 -13.92
C ILE A 41 5.23 -22.85 -13.95
N LEU A 42 5.91 -23.04 -12.81
CA LEU A 42 7.23 -23.69 -12.73
C LEU A 42 7.37 -25.01 -13.49
N PRO A 43 6.41 -25.97 -13.46
CA PRO A 43 6.53 -27.22 -14.21
C PRO A 43 6.46 -27.06 -15.74
N SER A 44 6.16 -25.86 -16.27
CA SER A 44 6.13 -25.61 -17.72
C SER A 44 7.51 -25.66 -18.40
N GLY A 45 8.61 -25.68 -17.63
CA GLY A 45 9.97 -25.71 -18.18
C GLY A 45 10.43 -24.39 -18.82
N MET A 46 9.67 -23.31 -18.69
CA MET A 46 9.98 -22.01 -19.28
C MET A 46 10.82 -21.14 -18.33
N LEU A 47 12.15 -21.12 -18.52
CA LEU A 47 13.07 -20.30 -17.71
C LEU A 47 12.72 -18.80 -17.72
N SER A 48 12.18 -18.28 -18.82
CA SER A 48 11.78 -16.88 -18.93
C SER A 48 10.66 -16.51 -17.94
N MET A 49 9.72 -17.43 -17.67
CA MET A 49 8.65 -17.20 -16.68
C MET A 49 9.22 -17.03 -15.28
N LEU A 50 10.23 -17.84 -14.91
CA LEU A 50 10.88 -17.75 -13.62
C LEU A 50 11.62 -16.41 -13.47
N GLN A 51 12.34 -15.97 -14.51
CA GLN A 51 13.01 -14.67 -14.51
C GLN A 51 12.02 -13.52 -14.31
N ILE A 52 10.92 -13.51 -15.07
CA ILE A 52 9.86 -12.51 -14.94
C ILE A 52 9.25 -12.56 -13.54
N ALA A 53 8.91 -13.75 -13.05
CA ALA A 53 8.34 -13.94 -11.72
C ALA A 53 9.23 -13.34 -10.62
N THR A 54 10.52 -13.61 -10.69
CA THR A 54 11.50 -13.12 -9.70
C THR A 54 11.58 -11.59 -9.73
N VAL A 55 11.66 -10.99 -10.93
CA VAL A 55 11.70 -9.53 -11.09
C VAL A 55 10.41 -8.89 -10.59
N VAL A 56 9.25 -9.47 -10.90
CA VAL A 56 7.94 -8.96 -10.46
C VAL A 56 7.81 -9.05 -8.93
N LEU A 57 8.17 -10.18 -8.31
CA LEU A 57 8.13 -10.35 -6.86
C LEU A 57 9.07 -9.38 -6.16
N THR A 58 10.31 -9.25 -6.63
CA THR A 58 11.28 -8.29 -6.07
C THR A 58 10.80 -6.85 -6.24
N GLY A 59 10.27 -6.49 -7.42
CA GLY A 59 9.72 -5.16 -7.68
C GLY A 59 8.50 -4.84 -6.82
N LEU A 60 7.60 -5.80 -6.62
CA LEU A 60 6.43 -5.68 -5.74
C LEU A 60 6.86 -5.45 -4.29
N LEU A 61 7.83 -6.23 -3.79
CA LEU A 61 8.37 -6.04 -2.44
C LEU A 61 9.03 -4.69 -2.27
N PHE A 62 9.84 -4.26 -3.25
CA PHE A 62 10.47 -2.94 -3.24
C PHE A 62 9.45 -1.81 -3.24
N TYR A 63 8.43 -1.90 -4.10
CA TYR A 63 7.35 -0.93 -4.14
C TYR A 63 6.58 -0.88 -2.81
N ALA A 64 6.25 -2.02 -2.24
CA ALA A 64 5.49 -2.11 -1.00
C ALA A 64 6.27 -1.63 0.23
N LEU A 65 7.55 -1.97 0.35
CA LEU A 65 8.36 -1.69 1.55
C LEU A 65 9.11 -0.36 1.48
N ILE A 66 9.38 0.17 0.28
CA ILE A 66 10.11 1.42 0.11
C ILE A 66 9.17 2.50 -0.39
N ILE A 67 8.59 2.32 -1.57
CA ILE A 67 7.82 3.40 -2.22
C ILE A 67 6.60 3.76 -1.37
N LEU A 68 5.80 2.78 -0.97
CA LEU A 68 4.56 3.03 -0.22
C LEU A 68 4.77 3.78 1.11
N PRO A 69 5.60 3.29 2.05
CA PRO A 69 5.80 3.94 3.34
C PRO A 69 6.55 5.27 3.27
N PHE A 70 7.30 5.56 2.19
CA PHE A 70 7.98 6.85 2.03
C PHE A 70 7.14 7.85 1.25
N PHE A 71 6.53 7.43 0.14
CA PHE A 71 5.84 8.32 -0.78
C PHE A 71 4.51 8.82 -0.20
N VAL A 72 3.77 7.97 0.52
CA VAL A 72 2.51 8.36 1.18
C VAL A 72 2.71 9.49 2.21
N PRO A 73 3.62 9.39 3.20
CA PRO A 73 3.81 10.49 4.15
C PRO A 73 4.44 11.73 3.51
N ILE A 74 5.25 11.59 2.45
CA ILE A 74 5.77 12.74 1.70
C ILE A 74 4.62 13.51 1.05
N ILE A 75 3.72 12.81 0.34
CA ILE A 75 2.58 13.43 -0.32
C ILE A 75 1.66 14.10 0.72
N ILE A 76 1.37 13.42 1.83
CA ILE A 76 0.48 13.96 2.86
C ILE A 76 1.11 15.19 3.53
N ASN A 77 2.42 15.19 3.81
CA ASN A 77 3.10 16.38 4.31
C ASN A 77 3.13 17.53 3.30
N THR A 78 3.30 17.22 2.01
CA THR A 78 3.41 18.24 0.95
C THR A 78 2.04 18.86 0.62
N LEU A 79 0.98 18.04 0.60
CA LEU A 79 -0.39 18.50 0.31
C LEU A 79 -1.11 19.06 1.55
N GLY A 80 -0.67 18.71 2.77
CA GLY A 80 -1.16 19.28 4.02
C GLY A 80 -2.69 19.42 4.08
N LYS A 81 -3.18 20.65 4.24
CA LYS A 81 -4.61 21.00 4.35
C LYS A 81 -5.43 20.81 3.07
N ALA A 82 -4.80 20.69 1.90
CA ALA A 82 -5.51 20.47 0.64
C ALA A 82 -6.01 19.02 0.49
N ASN A 83 -5.47 18.08 1.27
CA ASN A 83 -5.89 16.67 1.24
C ASN A 83 -7.34 16.46 1.71
N TRP A 84 -7.90 17.39 2.49
CA TRP A 84 -9.28 17.31 3.01
C TRP A 84 -10.32 18.02 2.14
N TRP A 85 -9.96 18.50 0.95
CA TRP A 85 -10.92 19.05 -0.01
C TRP A 85 -11.73 17.91 -0.64
N PRO A 86 -13.07 17.77 -0.46
CA PRO A 86 -14.09 18.82 -0.25
C PRO A 86 -14.83 18.73 1.12
N PHE A 87 -14.23 18.12 2.15
CA PHE A 87 -14.85 17.92 3.47
C PHE A 87 -14.62 19.08 4.46
N ILE A 88 -14.06 20.21 4.00
CA ILE A 88 -13.95 21.44 4.78
C ILE A 88 -15.35 22.11 4.81
N GLN A 89 -16.21 21.70 5.74
CA GLN A 89 -17.39 22.49 6.12
C GLN A 89 -16.96 23.59 7.09
N ASN A 90 -17.20 24.84 6.65
CA ASN A 90 -17.07 26.08 7.42
C ASN A 90 -17.90 26.04 8.72
#